data_AF-A0A8S9S362-F1
#
_entry.id   AF-A0A8S9S362-F1
#
_cell.length_a   1.000
_cell.length_b   1.000
_cell.length_c   1.000
_cell.angle_alpha   90.00
_cell.angle_beta   90.00
_cell.angle_gamma   90.00
#
_symmetry.space_group_name_H-M   'P 1'
#
loop_
_entity.id
_entity.type
_entity.pdbx_description
1 polymer ?
#
loop_
_entity_poly.entity_id
_entity_poly.type
_entity_poly.pdbx_seq_one_letter_code
_entity_poly.pdbx_strand_id
1 'polypeptide(L)'
;MKKSNSKFPSKDTTLSGSLHSHNDNQVFINFRGDELRCSFVSHLVDAFKRQRINFFIDKDEQKGKDRRHLFARIKQSRIALTIFSKRYAESRWCLNELAKIKKRADKRKLQVIPVFFKVKAASVRYQKAEFGRNFWRLAKTSSGEQIKKWKEALESVSDKMGLSLGGKRYLTDHP
;
A
#
# COMPACT_ATOMS: atom_id res chain seq x y z
N MET A 1 -31.59 60.65 -33.61
CA MET A 1 -31.58 59.51 -34.56
C MET A 1 -31.64 58.20 -33.78
N LYS A 2 -32.37 57.22 -34.34
CA LYS A 2 -32.77 55.93 -33.77
C LYS A 2 -31.58 55.03 -33.38
N LYS A 3 -31.72 54.23 -32.32
CA LYS A 3 -31.94 52.76 -32.38
C LYS A 3 -31.88 52.12 -30.98
N SER A 4 -32.88 51.30 -30.70
CA SER A 4 -32.95 50.28 -29.66
C SER A 4 -31.90 49.17 -29.88
N ASN A 5 -31.38 48.57 -28.80
CA ASN A 5 -31.31 47.11 -28.70
C ASN A 5 -31.05 46.62 -27.27
N SER A 6 -31.81 45.61 -26.90
CA SER A 6 -31.74 44.82 -25.67
C SER A 6 -30.43 44.05 -25.55
N LYS A 7 -29.94 43.86 -24.31
CA LYS A 7 -28.98 42.80 -24.01
C LYS A 7 -29.23 42.25 -22.60
N PHE A 8 -29.54 40.95 -22.55
CA PHE A 8 -29.73 40.13 -21.37
C PHE A 8 -28.56 40.22 -20.38
N PRO A 9 -28.79 40.08 -19.06
CA PRO A 9 -27.70 39.85 -18.13
C PRO A 9 -27.09 38.46 -18.40
N SER A 10 -25.86 38.45 -18.92
CA SER A 10 -25.06 37.24 -18.96
C SER A 10 -24.70 36.89 -17.52
N LYS A 11 -25.21 35.74 -17.05
CA LYS A 11 -24.69 35.10 -15.85
C LYS A 11 -23.28 34.63 -16.17
N ASP A 12 -22.29 35.46 -15.85
CA ASP A 12 -20.93 34.99 -15.63
C ASP A 12 -20.95 34.18 -14.33
N THR A 13 -21.50 32.97 -14.43
CA THR A 13 -21.17 31.89 -13.51
C THR A 13 -19.69 31.65 -13.72
N THR A 14 -18.88 32.33 -12.92
CA THR A 14 -17.51 31.91 -12.64
C THR A 14 -17.58 30.42 -12.36
N LEU A 15 -17.20 29.63 -13.37
CA LEU A 15 -16.80 28.26 -13.20
C LEU A 15 -15.57 28.36 -12.30
N SER A 16 -15.82 28.35 -10.99
CA SER A 16 -14.88 27.83 -10.01
C SER A 16 -14.73 26.36 -10.39
N GLY A 17 -13.95 26.14 -11.46
CA GLY A 17 -13.34 24.87 -11.74
C GLY A 17 -12.52 24.59 -10.51
N SER A 18 -13.11 23.80 -9.61
CA SER A 18 -12.39 23.18 -8.51
C SER A 18 -11.15 22.57 -9.14
N LEU A 19 -10.01 23.25 -8.98
CA LEU A 19 -8.69 22.70 -9.22
C LEU A 19 -8.68 21.44 -8.36
N HIS A 20 -8.96 20.31 -8.99
CA HIS A 20 -8.89 19.02 -8.34
C HIS A 20 -7.46 18.93 -7.84
N SER A 21 -7.29 19.01 -6.51
CA SER A 21 -5.98 18.95 -5.90
C SER A 21 -5.34 17.65 -6.40
N HIS A 22 -4.23 17.79 -7.12
CA HIS A 22 -3.58 16.73 -7.89
C HIS A 22 -2.84 15.72 -6.98
N ASN A 23 -3.35 15.46 -5.77
CA ASN A 23 -2.58 14.88 -4.65
C ASN A 23 -3.23 13.67 -3.98
N ASP A 24 -4.24 13.05 -4.59
CA ASP A 24 -4.74 11.76 -4.13
C ASP A 24 -3.80 10.65 -4.59
N ASN A 25 -2.92 10.20 -3.68
CA ASN A 25 -2.12 9.01 -3.89
C ASN A 25 -3.06 7.84 -4.21
N GLN A 26 -2.95 7.24 -5.39
CA GLN A 26 -3.83 6.16 -5.80
C GLN A 26 -3.43 4.85 -5.13
N VAL A 27 -2.12 4.60 -5.02
CA VAL A 27 -1.54 3.35 -4.51
C VAL A 27 -0.67 3.58 -3.27
N PHE A 28 -0.97 2.88 -2.19
CA PHE A 28 -0.11 2.75 -1.01
C PHE A 28 0.73 1.49 -1.12
N ILE A 29 2.07 1.60 -1.13
CA ILE A 29 2.99 0.47 -1.19
C ILE A 29 3.53 0.21 0.21
N ASN A 30 3.15 -0.93 0.78
CA ASN A 30 3.52 -1.36 2.11
C ASN A 30 4.46 -2.56 2.04
N PHE A 31 5.71 -2.40 2.48
CA PHE A 31 6.73 -3.43 2.38
C PHE A 31 7.86 -3.21 3.38
N ARG A 32 8.69 -4.23 3.57
CA ARG A 32 9.91 -4.15 4.38
C ARG A 32 11.06 -4.89 3.70
N GLY A 33 12.25 -4.32 3.83
CA GLY A 33 13.52 -4.94 3.47
C GLY A 33 14.24 -4.22 2.33
N ASP A 34 15.54 -4.02 2.51
CA ASP A 34 16.35 -3.19 1.61
C ASP A 34 16.64 -3.93 0.30
N GLU A 35 16.81 -5.26 0.35
CA GLU A 35 16.87 -6.12 -0.85
C GLU A 35 15.63 -5.93 -1.72
N LEU A 36 14.45 -5.85 -1.10
CA LEU A 36 13.18 -5.67 -1.80
C LEU A 36 13.07 -4.25 -2.39
N ARG A 37 13.60 -3.24 -1.68
CA ARG A 37 13.66 -1.85 -2.12
C ARG A 37 14.50 -1.68 -3.39
N CYS A 38 15.68 -2.29 -3.42
CA CYS A 38 16.63 -2.15 -4.53
C CYS A 38 16.31 -3.04 -5.74
N SER A 39 15.41 -4.04 -5.58
CA SER A 39 15.04 -4.98 -6.66
C SER A 39 13.61 -4.77 -7.17
N PHE A 40 12.64 -5.54 -6.69
CA PHE A 40 11.27 -5.53 -7.21
C PHE A 40 10.60 -4.16 -7.05
N VAL A 41 10.79 -3.50 -5.90
CA VAL A 41 10.12 -2.22 -5.63
C VAL A 41 10.69 -1.09 -6.48
N SER A 42 11.99 -1.05 -6.78
CA SER A 42 12.56 -0.02 -7.66
C SER A 42 11.97 -0.11 -9.07
N HIS A 43 11.91 -1.31 -9.65
CA HIS A 43 11.28 -1.52 -10.96
C HIS A 43 9.79 -1.18 -10.98
N LEU A 44 9.05 -1.54 -9.92
CA LEU A 44 7.64 -1.21 -9.76
C LEU A 44 7.42 0.31 -9.71
N VAL A 45 8.27 1.01 -8.96
CA VAL A 45 8.23 2.47 -8.82
C VAL A 45 8.50 3.16 -10.15
N ASP A 46 9.49 2.68 -10.91
CA ASP A 46 9.79 3.25 -12.22
C ASP A 46 8.66 2.97 -13.22
N ALA A 47 8.03 1.80 -13.17
CA ALA A 47 6.84 1.52 -13.96
C ALA A 47 5.67 2.45 -13.62
N PHE A 48 5.40 2.68 -12.33
CA PHE A 48 4.36 3.63 -11.90
C PHE A 48 4.65 5.06 -12.35
N LYS A 49 5.90 5.52 -12.27
CA LYS A 49 6.31 6.83 -12.80
C LYS A 49 6.08 6.93 -14.31
N ARG A 50 6.51 5.94 -15.09
CA ARG A 50 6.31 5.90 -16.55
C ARG A 50 4.82 5.97 -16.92
N GLN A 51 3.98 5.31 -16.13
CA GLN A 51 2.53 5.27 -16.33
C GLN A 51 1.77 6.41 -15.63
N ARG A 52 2.47 7.37 -15.01
CA ARG A 52 1.88 8.50 -14.27
C ARG A 52 0.87 8.08 -13.19
N ILE A 53 1.12 6.92 -12.56
CA ILE A 53 0.34 6.43 -11.42
C ILE A 53 0.85 7.12 -10.15
N ASN A 54 -0.05 7.75 -9.39
CA ASN A 54 0.31 8.37 -8.11
C ASN A 54 0.45 7.30 -7.03
N PHE A 55 1.62 7.21 -6.40
CA PHE A 55 1.87 6.24 -5.34
C PHE A 55 2.55 6.86 -4.13
N PHE A 56 2.37 6.21 -2.98
CA PHE A 56 3.10 6.47 -1.76
C PHE A 56 3.84 5.20 -1.33
N ILE A 57 5.13 5.34 -1.08
CA ILE A 57 5.97 4.24 -0.58
C ILE A 57 6.14 4.41 0.92
N ASP A 58 5.84 3.37 1.69
CA ASP A 58 6.28 3.30 3.08
C ASP A 58 7.82 3.16 3.13
N LYS A 59 8.51 4.30 3.17
CA LYS A 59 9.96 4.37 3.35
C LYS A 59 10.26 4.27 4.83
N ASP A 60 10.19 3.04 5.34
CA ASP A 60 10.42 2.64 6.73
C ASP A 60 11.90 2.83 7.19
N GLU A 61 12.59 3.85 6.66
CA GLU A 61 14.00 4.22 6.85
C GLU A 61 14.21 5.68 7.26
N GLN A 62 13.24 6.59 7.07
CA GLN A 62 13.39 7.96 7.57
C GLN A 62 12.85 8.07 8.99
N LYS A 63 13.70 7.69 9.96
CA LYS A 63 13.59 8.13 11.36
C LYS A 63 13.23 9.62 11.39
N GLY A 64 12.02 9.95 11.86
CA GLY A 64 11.66 11.33 12.23
C GLY A 64 10.43 11.96 11.57
N LYS A 65 9.83 11.38 10.51
CA LYS A 65 8.61 11.96 9.91
C LYS A 65 7.34 11.46 10.59
N ASP A 66 6.44 12.41 10.91
CA ASP A 66 5.29 12.25 11.79
C ASP A 66 4.41 11.03 11.44
N ARG A 67 4.28 10.13 12.43
CA ARG A 67 3.46 8.90 12.39
C ARG A 67 2.02 9.17 11.94
N ARG A 68 1.52 10.39 12.17
CA ARG A 68 0.18 10.82 11.75
C ARG A 68 0.03 10.92 10.23
N HIS A 69 1.08 11.33 9.52
CA HIS A 69 1.03 11.57 8.08
C HIS A 69 0.78 10.28 7.31
N LEU A 70 1.37 9.17 7.76
CA LEU A 70 1.24 7.88 7.08
C LEU A 70 -0.18 7.31 7.14
N PHE A 71 -0.87 7.49 8.27
CA PHE A 71 -2.28 7.10 8.39
C PHE A 71 -3.19 7.94 7.50
N ALA A 72 -2.87 9.22 7.29
CA ALA A 72 -3.56 10.04 6.30
C ALA A 72 -3.34 9.50 4.88
N ARG A 73 -2.11 9.07 4.54
CA ARG A 73 -1.81 8.49 3.22
C ARG A 73 -2.57 7.19 2.97
N ILE A 74 -2.62 6.28 3.95
CA ILE A 74 -3.43 5.05 3.83
C ILE A 74 -4.92 5.39 3.65
N LYS A 75 -5.43 6.45 4.31
CA LYS A 75 -6.82 6.91 4.18
C LYS A 75 -7.13 7.54 2.81
N GLN A 76 -6.18 8.28 2.24
CA GLN A 76 -6.31 8.91 0.93
C GLN A 76 -6.16 7.89 -0.21
N SER A 77 -5.53 6.76 0.05
CA SER A 77 -5.29 5.74 -0.97
C SER A 77 -6.54 4.96 -1.35
N ARG A 78 -6.63 4.61 -2.64
CA ARG A 78 -7.68 3.74 -3.22
C ARG A 78 -7.26 2.28 -3.24
N ILE A 79 -5.96 2.03 -3.46
CA ILE A 79 -5.35 0.70 -3.50
C ILE A 79 -4.22 0.64 -2.46
N ALA A 80 -4.08 -0.50 -1.78
CA ALA A 80 -2.89 -0.85 -1.02
C ALA A 80 -2.24 -2.11 -1.60
N LEU A 81 -1.00 -1.96 -2.04
CA LEU A 81 -0.14 -3.06 -2.44
C LEU A 81 0.68 -3.51 -1.22
N THR A 82 0.34 -4.66 -0.67
CA THR A 82 1.00 -5.21 0.53
C THR A 82 2.01 -6.27 0.10
N ILE A 83 3.30 -5.93 0.14
CA ILE A 83 4.37 -6.82 -0.33
C ILE A 83 4.96 -7.56 0.88
N PHE A 84 4.50 -8.79 1.08
CA PHE A 84 5.00 -9.68 2.11
C PHE A 84 6.37 -10.23 1.72
N SER A 85 7.34 -10.02 2.62
CA SER A 85 8.68 -10.59 2.56
C SER A 85 9.01 -11.24 3.90
N LYS A 86 10.13 -11.97 3.99
CA LYS A 86 10.61 -12.54 5.27
C LYS A 86 10.81 -11.46 6.34
N ARG A 87 11.34 -10.29 5.95
CA ARG A 87 11.62 -9.16 6.86
C ARG A 87 10.38 -8.35 7.22
N TYR A 88 9.27 -8.52 6.50
CA TYR A 88 8.00 -7.85 6.81
C TYR A 88 7.55 -8.11 8.25
N ALA A 89 7.63 -9.36 8.69
CA ALA A 89 7.24 -9.77 10.04
C ALA A 89 8.18 -9.28 11.16
N GLU A 90 9.33 -8.69 10.82
CA GLU A 90 10.27 -8.09 11.78
C GLU A 90 9.90 -6.65 12.12
N SER A 91 9.09 -5.99 11.30
CA SER A 91 8.71 -4.59 11.49
C SER A 91 7.36 -4.47 12.21
N ARG A 92 7.40 -3.99 13.46
CA ARG A 92 6.21 -3.56 14.21
C ARG A 92 5.42 -2.51 13.42
N TRP A 93 6.11 -1.68 12.64
CA TRP A 93 5.49 -0.65 11.84
C TRP A 93 4.66 -1.26 10.71
N CYS A 94 5.26 -2.12 9.88
CA CYS A 94 4.54 -2.77 8.79
C CYS A 94 3.30 -3.55 9.28
N LEU A 95 3.41 -4.25 10.40
CA LEU A 95 2.26 -4.97 10.98
C LEU A 95 1.15 -4.03 11.50
N ASN A 96 1.50 -2.87 12.05
CA ASN A 96 0.53 -1.85 12.46
C ASN A 96 -0.18 -1.22 11.26
N GLU A 97 0.53 -1.00 10.16
CA GLU A 97 -0.06 -0.52 8.92
C GLU A 97 -0.98 -1.57 8.31
N LEU A 98 -0.57 -2.84 8.30
CA LEU A 98 -1.38 -3.96 7.83
C LEU A 98 -2.73 -4.02 8.56
N ALA A 99 -2.72 -3.87 9.89
CA ALA A 99 -3.95 -3.83 10.69
C ALA A 99 -4.88 -2.67 10.27
N LYS A 100 -4.33 -1.55 9.83
CA LYS A 100 -5.13 -0.41 9.34
C LYS A 100 -5.61 -0.61 7.91
N ILE A 101 -4.78 -1.20 7.05
CA ILE A 101 -5.15 -1.62 5.70
C ILE A 101 -6.35 -2.58 5.80
N LYS A 102 -6.25 -3.61 6.65
CA LYS A 102 -7.37 -4.53 6.96
C LYS A 102 -8.63 -3.76 7.36
N LYS A 103 -8.53 -2.88 8.36
CA LYS A 103 -9.68 -2.08 8.85
C LYS A 103 -10.34 -1.24 7.75
N ARG A 104 -9.58 -0.72 6.78
CA ARG A 104 -10.15 0.02 5.64
C ARG A 104 -10.75 -0.92 4.59
N ALA A 105 -10.10 -2.06 4.34
CA ALA A 105 -10.57 -3.08 3.42
C ALA A 105 -11.91 -3.68 3.88
N ASP A 106 -12.06 -3.97 5.17
CA ASP A 106 -13.30 -4.46 5.78
C ASP A 106 -14.46 -3.47 5.57
N LYS A 107 -14.15 -2.17 5.58
CA LYS A 107 -15.10 -1.08 5.32
C LYS A 107 -15.33 -0.81 3.83
N ARG A 108 -14.74 -1.62 2.94
CA ARG A 108 -14.76 -1.45 1.48
C ARG A 108 -14.24 -0.08 1.01
N LYS A 109 -13.37 0.56 1.80
CA LYS A 109 -12.79 1.89 1.51
C LYS A 109 -11.40 1.83 0.87
N LEU A 110 -10.85 0.63 0.73
CA LEU A 110 -9.50 0.40 0.22
C LEU A 110 -9.44 -0.99 -0.41
N GLN A 111 -9.06 -1.07 -1.68
CA GLN A 111 -8.75 -2.34 -2.32
C GLN A 111 -7.35 -2.78 -1.91
N VAL A 112 -7.16 -4.08 -1.64
CA VAL A 112 -5.86 -4.60 -1.18
C VAL A 112 -5.39 -5.69 -2.13
N ILE A 113 -4.15 -5.56 -2.59
CA ILE A 113 -3.48 -6.54 -3.45
C ILE A 113 -2.26 -7.06 -2.68
N PRO A 114 -2.31 -8.30 -2.16
CA PRO A 114 -1.14 -8.92 -1.55
C PRO A 114 -0.14 -9.40 -2.61
N VAL A 115 1.14 -9.17 -2.37
CA VAL A 115 2.25 -9.68 -3.17
C VAL A 115 3.16 -10.49 -2.25
N PHE A 116 3.45 -11.73 -2.62
CA PHE A 116 4.26 -12.67 -1.83
C PHE A 116 5.66 -12.77 -2.43
N PHE A 117 6.60 -11.98 -1.92
CA PHE A 117 7.98 -11.95 -2.39
C PHE A 117 8.85 -12.94 -1.63
N LYS A 118 9.27 -14.01 -2.32
CA LYS A 118 10.10 -15.10 -1.76
C LYS A 118 9.55 -15.70 -0.45
N VAL A 119 8.23 -15.66 -0.29
CA VAL A 119 7.48 -16.26 0.84
C VAL A 119 6.23 -16.96 0.31
N LYS A 120 5.78 -18.02 0.98
CA LYS A 120 4.51 -18.67 0.64
C LYS A 120 3.35 -17.95 1.32
N ALA A 121 2.22 -17.79 0.63
CA ALA A 121 1.01 -17.20 1.21
C ALA A 121 0.59 -17.90 2.51
N ALA A 122 0.61 -19.23 2.54
CA ALA A 122 0.31 -20.02 3.74
C ALA A 122 1.26 -19.72 4.92
N SER A 123 2.54 -19.42 4.66
CA SER A 123 3.48 -19.04 5.71
C SER A 123 3.14 -17.68 6.32
N VAL A 124 2.61 -16.75 5.52
CA VAL A 124 2.10 -15.45 5.99
C VAL A 124 0.79 -15.63 6.75
N ARG A 125 -0.18 -16.33 6.15
CA ARG A 125 -1.53 -16.55 6.69
C ARG A 125 -1.53 -17.20 8.06
N TYR A 126 -0.68 -18.21 8.24
CA TYR A 126 -0.61 -18.99 9.48
C TYR A 126 0.61 -18.66 10.34
N GLN A 127 1.40 -17.65 9.98
CA GLN A 127 2.63 -17.24 10.66
C GLN A 127 3.56 -18.45 10.92
N LYS A 128 3.87 -19.19 9.85
CA LYS A 128 4.72 -20.40 9.86
C LYS A 128 6.06 -20.17 9.16
N ALA A 129 6.94 -21.17 9.26
CA ALA A 129 8.28 -21.14 8.65
C ALA A 129 9.08 -19.90 9.09
N GLU A 130 9.94 -19.38 8.21
CA GLU A 130 10.81 -18.25 8.52
C GLU A 130 10.03 -16.95 8.80
N PHE A 131 8.95 -16.70 8.05
CA PHE A 131 8.06 -15.57 8.32
C PHE A 131 7.49 -15.64 9.75
N GLY A 132 7.03 -16.83 10.15
CA GLY A 132 6.54 -17.11 11.50
C GLY A 132 7.59 -16.90 12.58
N ARG A 133 8.82 -17.39 12.38
CA ARG A 133 9.92 -17.18 13.33
C ARG A 133 10.17 -15.69 13.57
N ASN A 134 10.19 -14.90 12.51
CA ASN A 134 10.36 -13.45 12.59
C ASN A 134 9.18 -12.77 13.31
N PHE A 135 7.95 -13.18 12.99
CA PHE A 135 6.74 -12.69 13.65
C PHE A 135 6.75 -12.97 15.16
N TRP A 136 7.00 -14.22 15.56
CA TRP A 136 6.97 -14.62 16.97
C TRP A 136 8.12 -14.02 17.78
N ARG A 137 9.28 -13.77 17.16
CA ARG A 137 10.36 -13.01 17.81
C ARG A 137 9.91 -11.59 18.17
N LEU A 138 9.20 -10.91 17.27
CA LEU A 138 8.62 -9.59 17.54
C LEU A 138 7.46 -9.64 18.55
N ALA A 139 6.65 -10.70 18.51
CA ALA A 139 5.51 -10.89 19.40
C ALA A 139 5.92 -10.94 20.89
N LYS A 140 7.11 -11.45 21.22
CA LYS A 140 7.63 -11.53 22.60
C LYS A 140 7.64 -10.19 23.36
N THR A 141 7.74 -9.07 22.64
CA THR A 141 7.78 -7.71 23.22
C THR A 141 6.53 -6.90 22.90
N SER A 142 5.41 -7.57 22.57
CA SER A 142 4.18 -6.93 22.13
C SER A 142 3.00 -7.39 23.01
N SER A 143 1.96 -6.56 23.13
CA SER A 143 0.79 -6.95 23.92
C SER A 143 -0.06 -8.01 23.23
N GLY A 144 -0.81 -8.80 24.00
CA GLY A 144 -1.72 -9.81 23.45
C GLY A 144 -2.74 -9.24 22.46
N GLU A 145 -3.26 -8.04 22.73
CA GLU A 145 -4.15 -7.35 21.80
C GLU A 145 -3.48 -6.96 20.48
N GLN A 146 -2.22 -6.50 20.53
CA GLN A 146 -1.47 -6.18 19.31
C GLN A 146 -1.24 -7.43 18.47
N ILE A 147 -0.81 -8.52 19.11
CA ILE A 147 -0.58 -9.80 18.45
C ILE A 147 -1.87 -10.29 17.78
N LYS A 148 -3.01 -10.23 18.48
CA LYS A 148 -4.32 -10.61 17.93
C LYS A 148 -4.66 -9.79 16.67
N LYS A 149 -4.55 -8.46 16.75
CA LYS A 149 -4.81 -7.56 15.60
C LYS A 149 -3.90 -7.86 14.40
N TRP A 150 -2.63 -8.15 14.64
CA TRP A 150 -1.69 -8.49 13.55
C TRP A 150 -2.00 -9.84 12.92
N LYS A 151 -2.33 -10.86 13.72
CA LYS A 151 -2.72 -12.19 13.20
C LYS A 151 -3.96 -12.11 12.32
N GLU A 152 -5.01 -11.43 12.79
CA GLU A 152 -6.24 -11.22 12.02
C GLU A 152 -5.98 -10.46 10.70
N ALA A 153 -5.06 -9.49 10.72
CA ALA A 153 -4.70 -8.74 9.52
C ALA A 153 -3.87 -9.56 8.53
N LEU A 154 -2.89 -10.32 9.02
CA LEU A 154 -2.09 -11.25 8.21
C LEU A 154 -2.97 -12.31 7.56
N GLU A 155 -3.87 -12.92 8.33
CA GLU A 155 -4.82 -13.90 7.82
C GLU A 155 -5.73 -13.30 6.75
N SER A 156 -6.44 -12.22 7.07
CA SER A 156 -7.44 -11.61 6.19
C SER A 156 -6.84 -11.04 4.89
N VAL A 157 -5.65 -10.42 4.97
CA VAL A 157 -5.04 -9.80 3.78
C VAL A 157 -4.37 -10.84 2.90
N SER A 158 -3.74 -11.88 3.47
CA SER A 158 -3.09 -12.93 2.68
C SER A 158 -4.06 -13.91 2.03
N ASP A 159 -5.31 -13.95 2.47
CA ASP A 159 -6.37 -14.75 1.85
C ASP A 159 -6.98 -14.11 0.58
N LYS A 160 -6.67 -12.84 0.33
CA LYS A 160 -7.11 -12.14 -0.89
C LYS A 160 -6.31 -12.63 -2.11
N MET A 161 -6.94 -12.61 -3.28
CA MET A 161 -6.23 -12.89 -4.54
C MET A 161 -5.03 -11.94 -4.70
N GLY A 162 -3.86 -12.51 -4.98
CA GLY A 162 -2.60 -11.79 -5.01
C GLY A 162 -1.59 -12.39 -5.98
N LEU A 163 -0.39 -11.80 -5.97
CA LEU A 163 0.71 -12.19 -6.85
C LEU A 163 1.79 -12.93 -6.06
N SER A 164 2.27 -14.06 -6.55
CA SER A 164 3.39 -14.78 -5.95
C SER A 164 4.66 -14.57 -6.77
N LEU A 165 5.69 -14.01 -6.14
CA LEU A 165 7.02 -13.81 -6.71
C LEU A 165 8.00 -14.76 -6.03
N GLY A 166 7.88 -16.05 -6.37
CA GLY A 166 8.85 -17.07 -6.00
C GLY A 166 10.00 -17.09 -7.00
N GLY A 167 11.22 -17.34 -6.53
CA GLY A 167 12.40 -17.48 -7.38
C GLY A 167 12.34 -18.76 -8.22
N LYS A 168 11.45 -18.84 -9.20
CA LYS A 168 11.76 -19.58 -10.40
C LYS A 168 12.73 -18.68 -11.16
N ARG A 169 14.01 -19.04 -11.15
CA ARG A 169 14.92 -18.59 -12.22
C ARG A 169 14.13 -18.81 -13.51
N TYR A 170 13.99 -17.78 -14.33
CA TYR A 170 13.66 -18.01 -15.73
C TYR A 170 14.78 -18.91 -16.24
N LEU A 171 14.57 -20.23 -16.23
CA LEU A 171 15.32 -21.13 -17.08
C LEU A 171 14.86 -20.73 -18.47
N THR A 172 15.57 -19.77 -19.03
CA THR A 172 15.57 -19.58 -20.47
C THR A 172 16.31 -20.79 -21.01
N ASP A 173 15.58 -21.83 -21.34
CA ASP A 173 16.02 -22.73 -22.41
C ASP A 173 16.10 -21.83 -23.65
N HIS A 174 17.32 -21.44 -24.02
CA HIS A 174 17.57 -20.93 -25.36
C HIS A 174 17.77 -22.14 -26.28
N PRO A 175 17.16 -22.12 -27.47
CA PRO A 175 17.21 -23.21 -28.44
C PRO A 175 18.63 -23.46 -28.97
#